data_AF-A0A845L3Z2-F1
#
_entry.id   AF-A0A845L3Z2-F1
#
_cell.length_a   1.000
_cell.length_b   1.000
_cell.length_c   1.000
_cell.angle_alpha   90.00
_cell.angle_beta   90.00
_cell.angle_gamma   90.00
#
_symmetry.space_group_name_H-M   'P 1'
#
loop_
_entity.id
_entity.type
_entity.pdbx_description
1 polymer ?
#
loop_
_entity_poly.entity_id
_entity_poly.type
_entity_poly.pdbx_seq_one_letter_code
_entity_poly.pdbx_strand_id
1 'polypeptide(L)'
;MSYNPFEVFSNSSRGTADVANKLVNMILSAVNKEYIKDSTVKDPIYIESVKKYFGPRCVYCERVFNENFESVREHVEAMNRFRAGLDVQGNVLLSCKECNEKKKEYDQMSLSEVPNAWEKLLKPFGNDCLDGCKHCEYWRSIYRGKSDDEIRFILEKRLEKIKNFRIQYLPLNFDKIRCGLVSILDEVYKECQSFAKQKEQEVLNQIRGV
;
A
#
# COMPACT_ATOMS: atom_id res chain seq x y z
N MET A 1 7.45 9.91 -37.52
CA MET A 1 7.64 10.46 -36.17
C MET A 1 9.02 10.03 -35.69
N SER A 2 9.96 10.97 -35.53
CA SER A 2 11.32 10.65 -35.05
C SER A 2 11.31 10.55 -33.53
N TYR A 3 11.67 9.39 -32.99
CA TYR A 3 11.92 9.19 -31.57
C TYR A 3 13.04 10.14 -31.11
N ASN A 4 12.74 11.06 -30.19
CA ASN A 4 13.73 11.92 -29.56
C ASN A 4 14.16 11.28 -28.22
N PRO A 5 15.35 10.66 -28.13
CA PRO A 5 15.81 10.00 -26.90
C PRO A 5 16.01 10.96 -25.72
N PHE A 6 15.95 12.28 -25.94
CA PHE A 6 16.18 13.27 -24.89
C PHE A 6 14.91 13.69 -24.12
N GLU A 7 13.70 13.36 -24.57
CA GLU A 7 12.46 13.66 -23.82
C GLU A 7 12.41 12.94 -22.46
N VAL A 8 13.07 11.79 -22.34
CA VAL A 8 13.18 10.99 -21.11
C VAL A 8 13.93 11.74 -19.99
N PHE A 9 14.74 12.77 -20.31
CA PHE A 9 15.49 13.54 -19.32
C PHE A 9 14.71 14.74 -18.75
N SER A 10 13.53 15.08 -19.29
CA SER A 10 12.68 16.16 -18.76
C SER A 10 11.80 15.70 -17.57
N ASN A 11 12.42 15.11 -16.55
CA ASN A 11 11.75 14.45 -15.41
C ASN A 11 11.65 15.31 -14.13
N SER A 12 11.63 16.65 -14.22
CA SER A 12 11.49 17.50 -13.01
C SER A 12 10.21 17.19 -12.21
N SER A 13 9.13 16.77 -12.88
CA SER A 13 7.90 16.30 -12.23
C SER A 13 8.10 15.02 -11.39
N ARG A 14 9.02 14.12 -11.78
CA ARG A 14 9.36 12.92 -10.98
C ARG A 14 10.20 13.29 -9.76
N GLY A 15 11.21 14.15 -9.92
CA GLY A 15 12.05 14.60 -8.81
C GLY A 15 11.25 15.30 -7.71
N THR A 16 10.35 16.20 -8.09
CA THR A 16 9.48 16.91 -7.14
C THR A 16 8.49 15.97 -6.43
N ALA A 17 7.97 14.95 -7.13
CA ALA A 17 7.14 13.90 -6.53
C ALA A 17 7.90 13.04 -5.52
N ASP A 18 9.17 12.71 -5.79
CA ASP A 18 10.00 11.90 -4.89
C ASP A 18 10.32 12.63 -3.58
N VAL A 19 10.64 13.92 -3.65
CA VAL A 19 10.85 14.76 -2.46
C VAL A 19 9.58 14.82 -1.61
N ALA A 20 8.44 15.06 -2.25
CA ALA A 20 7.15 15.13 -1.56
C ALA A 20 6.76 13.77 -0.93
N ASN A 21 6.99 12.65 -1.63
CA ASN A 21 6.78 11.31 -1.08
C ASN A 21 7.71 11.04 0.11
N LYS A 22 8.96 11.51 0.06
CA LYS A 22 9.89 11.36 1.18
C LYS A 22 9.40 12.12 2.41
N LEU A 23 8.90 13.34 2.23
CA LEU A 23 8.32 14.13 3.32
C LEU A 23 7.10 13.45 3.94
N VAL A 24 6.17 12.94 3.12
CA VAL A 24 5.03 12.14 3.58
C VAL A 24 5.48 10.96 4.44
N ASN A 25 6.48 10.20 3.99
CA ASN A 25 7.01 9.07 4.75
C ASN A 25 7.66 9.48 6.08
N MET A 26 8.33 10.64 6.12
CA MET A 26 8.90 11.19 7.35
C MET A 26 7.82 11.56 8.36
N ILE A 27 6.73 12.19 7.90
CA ILE A 27 5.59 12.56 8.76
C ILE A 27 4.92 11.30 9.32
N LEU A 28 4.61 10.32 8.46
CA LEU A 28 4.03 9.04 8.91
C LEU A 28 4.93 8.34 9.94
N SER A 29 6.25 8.36 9.73
CA SER A 29 7.22 7.81 10.68
C SER A 29 7.24 8.56 12.01
N ALA A 30 7.10 9.89 11.99
CA ALA A 30 7.03 10.71 13.19
C ALA A 30 5.74 10.45 13.99
N VAL A 31 4.60 10.40 13.30
CA VAL A 31 3.31 10.02 13.91
C VAL A 31 3.39 8.65 14.56
N ASN A 32 3.98 7.67 13.85
CA ASN A 32 4.12 6.31 14.37
C ASN A 32 4.88 6.27 15.70
N LYS A 33 5.97 7.06 15.81
CA LYS A 33 6.79 7.17 17.01
C LYS A 33 6.09 7.85 18.18
N GLU A 34 5.19 8.78 17.91
CA GLU A 34 4.55 9.59 18.96
C GLU A 34 3.27 8.94 19.47
N TYR A 35 2.40 8.51 18.57
CA TYR A 35 1.03 8.12 18.91
C TYR A 35 0.83 6.61 19.07
N ILE A 36 1.80 5.79 18.66
CA ILE A 36 1.68 4.34 18.65
C ILE A 36 2.97 3.67 19.17
N LYS A 37 3.48 4.15 20.31
CA LYS A 37 4.67 3.59 20.96
C LYS A 37 4.50 2.13 21.39
N ASP A 38 3.31 1.77 21.87
CA ASP A 38 3.07 0.47 22.51
C ASP A 38 2.61 -0.63 21.54
N SER A 39 2.54 -0.34 20.23
CA SER A 39 2.14 -1.30 19.20
C SER A 39 3.23 -1.45 18.14
N THR A 40 4.46 -1.65 18.62
CA THR A 40 5.60 -1.92 17.75
C THR A 40 5.48 -3.30 17.10
N VAL A 41 5.70 -3.34 15.79
CA VAL A 41 5.73 -4.55 14.96
C VAL A 41 6.96 -5.42 15.18
N LYS A 42 7.94 -4.91 15.92
CA LYS A 42 9.16 -5.64 16.32
C LYS A 42 8.98 -6.44 17.61
N ASP A 43 7.82 -6.33 18.26
CA ASP A 43 7.50 -7.11 19.45
C ASP A 43 7.53 -8.62 19.10
N PRO A 44 8.38 -9.43 19.76
CA PRO A 44 8.44 -10.86 19.54
C PRO A 44 7.09 -11.56 19.74
N ILE A 45 6.25 -11.09 20.68
CA ILE A 45 4.92 -11.67 20.94
C ILE A 45 4.02 -11.44 19.74
N TYR A 46 4.05 -10.24 19.16
CA TYR A 46 3.31 -9.93 17.94
C TYR A 46 3.79 -10.76 16.75
N ILE A 47 5.11 -10.84 16.54
CA ILE A 47 5.70 -11.63 15.45
C ILE A 47 5.25 -13.09 15.55
N GLU A 48 5.29 -13.68 16.75
CA GLU A 48 4.84 -15.04 16.98
C GLU A 48 3.33 -15.20 16.78
N SER A 49 2.55 -14.19 17.18
CA SER A 49 1.11 -14.17 16.94
C SER A 49 0.76 -14.17 15.46
N VAL A 50 1.45 -13.37 14.64
CA VAL A 50 1.30 -13.37 13.17
C VAL A 50 1.60 -14.75 12.61
N LYS A 51 2.73 -15.36 13.03
CA LYS A 51 3.13 -16.72 12.59
C LYS A 51 2.10 -17.77 12.99
N LYS A 52 1.61 -17.74 14.23
CA LYS A 52 0.61 -18.70 14.70
C LYS A 52 -0.72 -18.55 13.96
N TYR A 53 -1.13 -17.31 13.68
CA TYR A 53 -2.44 -17.03 13.08
C TYR A 53 -2.46 -17.28 11.57
N PHE A 54 -1.44 -16.81 10.83
CA PHE A 54 -1.38 -16.94 9.37
C PHE A 54 -0.53 -18.11 8.88
N GLY A 55 0.35 -18.65 9.72
CA GLY A 55 1.36 -19.62 9.32
C GLY A 55 2.46 -18.98 8.45
N PRO A 56 3.34 -19.80 7.85
CA PRO A 56 4.33 -19.34 6.89
C PRO A 56 3.70 -19.14 5.51
N ARG A 57 2.62 -18.36 5.41
CA ARG A 57 1.83 -18.20 4.18
C ARG A 57 1.57 -16.73 3.87
N CYS A 58 1.47 -16.42 2.58
CA CYS A 58 1.01 -15.11 2.14
C CYS A 58 -0.39 -14.82 2.68
N VAL A 59 -0.56 -13.65 3.30
CA VAL A 59 -1.84 -13.21 3.88
C VAL A 59 -2.98 -13.17 2.84
N TYR A 60 -2.65 -12.93 1.57
CA TYR A 60 -3.62 -12.80 0.48
C TYR A 60 -3.86 -14.12 -0.27
N CYS A 61 -2.81 -14.78 -0.79
CA CYS A 61 -2.98 -15.96 -1.65
C CYS A 61 -2.77 -17.33 -0.95
N GLU A 62 -2.40 -17.34 0.34
CA GLU A 62 -2.13 -18.55 1.14
C GLU A 62 -1.00 -19.47 0.68
N ARG A 63 -0.29 -19.12 -0.41
CA ARG A 63 0.91 -19.84 -0.84
C ARG A 63 1.95 -19.82 0.28
N VAL A 64 2.56 -20.98 0.52
CA VAL A 64 3.55 -21.19 1.59
C VAL A 64 4.87 -20.57 1.19
N PHE A 65 5.44 -19.76 2.07
CA PHE A 65 6.77 -19.21 1.92
C PHE A 65 7.82 -20.30 2.01
N ASN A 66 8.79 -20.26 1.09
CA ASN A 66 9.92 -21.19 1.00
C ASN A 66 11.09 -20.50 0.27
N GLU A 67 12.18 -21.23 0.03
CA GLU A 67 13.40 -20.71 -0.62
C GLU A 67 13.13 -20.04 -1.99
N ASN A 68 12.10 -20.46 -2.71
CA ASN A 68 11.73 -19.92 -4.02
C ASN A 68 10.52 -18.97 -3.96
N PHE A 69 9.95 -18.76 -2.77
CA PHE A 69 8.75 -17.93 -2.57
C PHE A 69 8.89 -17.15 -1.27
N GLU A 70 9.61 -16.03 -1.35
CA GLU A 70 9.93 -15.21 -0.19
C GLU A 70 8.74 -14.36 0.27
N SER A 71 8.71 -14.11 1.58
CA SER A 71 7.78 -13.16 2.19
C SER A 71 8.32 -11.73 2.08
N VAL A 72 7.44 -10.79 1.81
CA VAL A 72 7.69 -9.36 1.92
C VAL A 72 6.84 -8.75 3.05
N ARG A 73 7.32 -7.63 3.58
CA ARG A 73 6.57 -6.85 4.56
C ARG A 73 5.36 -6.21 3.89
N GLU A 74 4.17 -6.48 4.42
CA GLU A 74 2.91 -5.93 3.94
C GLU A 74 2.39 -4.88 4.91
N HIS A 75 2.02 -3.70 4.39
CA HIS A 75 1.17 -2.75 5.10
C HIS A 75 -0.25 -2.83 4.54
N VAL A 76 -1.17 -3.39 5.32
CA VAL A 76 -2.56 -3.64 4.90
C VAL A 76 -3.23 -2.32 4.46
N GLU A 77 -3.11 -1.27 5.28
CA GLU A 77 -3.21 0.12 4.83
C GLU A 77 -1.80 0.61 4.50
N ALA A 78 -1.55 0.98 3.24
CA ALA A 78 -0.20 1.38 2.82
C ALA A 78 0.28 2.67 3.51
N MET A 79 1.59 2.77 3.72
CA MET A 79 2.24 3.99 4.21
C MET A 79 2.44 4.98 3.05
N ASN A 80 1.37 5.68 2.67
CA ASN A 80 1.41 6.71 1.62
C ASN A 80 0.37 7.81 1.92
N ARG A 81 0.32 8.86 1.09
CA ARG A 81 -0.61 9.98 1.32
C ARG A 81 -2.09 9.63 1.16
N PHE A 82 -2.42 8.63 0.34
CA PHE A 82 -3.81 8.25 0.05
C PHE A 82 -4.39 7.35 1.13
N ARG A 83 -3.54 6.54 1.78
CA ARG A 83 -3.94 5.53 2.75
C ARG A 83 -3.60 5.94 4.18
N ALA A 84 -2.55 6.73 4.37
CA ALA A 84 -2.02 7.18 5.66
C ALA A 84 -1.79 6.04 6.67
N GLY A 85 -1.51 4.83 6.19
CA GLY A 85 -1.20 3.69 7.03
C GLY A 85 0.06 3.91 7.87
N LEU A 86 0.14 3.20 8.99
CA LEU A 86 1.22 3.32 9.97
C LEU A 86 1.92 1.99 10.20
N ASP A 87 3.15 2.05 10.71
CA ASP A 87 3.99 0.88 10.93
C ASP A 87 3.71 0.23 12.30
N VAL A 88 2.54 -0.38 12.43
CA VAL A 88 1.95 -0.82 13.71
C VAL A 88 1.41 -2.25 13.66
N GLN A 89 1.22 -2.86 14.82
CA GLN A 89 0.59 -4.17 14.91
C GLN A 89 -0.81 -4.16 14.29
N GLY A 90 -1.23 -5.28 13.72
CA GLY A 90 -2.48 -5.40 12.96
C GLY A 90 -2.38 -4.81 11.54
N ASN A 91 -1.61 -3.73 11.32
CA ASN A 91 -1.41 -3.17 9.98
C ASN A 91 -0.25 -3.82 9.22
N VAL A 92 0.75 -4.35 9.93
CA VAL A 92 1.94 -4.98 9.31
C VAL A 92 1.85 -6.49 9.34
N LEU A 93 1.80 -7.12 8.16
CA LEU A 93 1.69 -8.56 7.96
C LEU A 93 2.76 -9.06 6.96
N LEU A 94 2.65 -10.33 6.56
CA LEU A 94 3.49 -10.94 5.54
C LEU A 94 2.67 -11.27 4.29
N SER A 95 3.12 -10.78 3.14
CA SER A 95 2.56 -11.14 1.83
C SER A 95 3.66 -11.66 0.93
N CYS A 96 3.31 -12.21 -0.23
CA CYS A 96 4.29 -12.41 -1.30
C CYS A 96 4.40 -11.14 -2.15
N LYS A 97 5.54 -10.98 -2.82
CA LYS A 97 5.81 -9.83 -3.69
C LYS A 97 4.70 -9.60 -4.72
N GLU A 98 4.24 -10.66 -5.36
CA GLU A 98 3.19 -10.58 -6.40
C GLU A 98 1.87 -10.01 -5.87
N CYS A 99 1.40 -10.46 -4.69
CA CYS A 99 0.18 -9.92 -4.08
C CYS A 99 0.37 -8.48 -3.57
N ASN A 100 1.56 -8.17 -3.01
CA ASN A 100 1.89 -6.82 -2.56
C ASN A 100 1.88 -5.82 -3.73
N GLU A 101 2.50 -6.18 -4.86
CA GLU A 101 2.51 -5.38 -6.08
C GLU A 101 1.11 -5.23 -6.66
N LYS A 102 0.31 -6.30 -6.65
CA LYS A 102 -1.07 -6.23 -7.13
C LYS A 102 -1.92 -5.28 -6.28
N LYS A 103 -1.76 -5.32 -4.95
CA LYS A 103 -2.43 -4.38 -4.04
C LYS A 103 -2.01 -2.92 -4.30
N LYS A 104 -0.73 -2.71 -4.64
CA LYS A 104 -0.15 -1.37 -4.84
C LYS A 104 -0.88 -0.58 -5.93
N GLU A 105 -1.45 -1.25 -6.94
CA GLU A 105 -2.32 -0.62 -7.95
C GLU A 105 -3.50 0.13 -7.29
N TYR A 106 -4.10 -0.46 -6.26
CA TYR A 106 -5.20 0.16 -5.50
C TYR A 106 -4.71 1.15 -4.44
N ASP A 107 -3.54 0.91 -3.84
CA ASP A 107 -2.98 1.80 -2.82
C ASP A 107 -2.70 3.23 -3.34
N GLN A 108 -2.51 3.37 -4.65
CA GLN A 108 -2.25 4.64 -5.32
C GLN A 108 -3.51 5.39 -5.76
N MET A 109 -4.68 4.77 -5.63
CA MET A 109 -5.98 5.40 -5.91
C MET A 109 -6.47 6.19 -4.71
N SER A 110 -7.28 7.22 -4.96
CA SER A 110 -7.87 8.03 -3.89
C SER A 110 -8.87 7.23 -3.05
N LEU A 111 -9.14 7.71 -1.82
CA LEU A 111 -10.14 7.09 -0.94
C LEU A 111 -11.56 7.10 -1.54
N SER A 112 -11.89 8.11 -2.36
CA SER A 112 -13.17 8.20 -3.05
C SER A 112 -13.34 7.11 -4.11
N GLU A 113 -12.26 6.67 -4.75
CA GLU A 113 -12.31 5.62 -5.78
C GLU A 113 -12.25 4.22 -5.15
N VAL A 114 -11.34 4.03 -4.20
CA VAL A 114 -11.16 2.77 -3.49
C VAL A 114 -10.99 3.11 -2.01
N PRO A 115 -12.00 2.89 -1.15
CA PRO A 115 -11.88 3.18 0.27
C PRO A 115 -10.81 2.34 0.98
N ASN A 116 -10.77 1.04 0.68
CA ASN A 116 -9.83 0.08 1.28
C ASN A 116 -9.17 -0.77 0.19
N ALA A 117 -7.87 -0.58 -0.05
CA ALA A 117 -7.14 -1.22 -1.14
C ALA A 117 -7.04 -2.74 -1.01
N TRP A 118 -6.74 -3.23 0.20
CA TRP A 118 -6.63 -4.66 0.49
C TRP A 118 -7.99 -5.37 0.44
N GLU A 119 -9.07 -4.72 0.89
CA GLU A 119 -10.43 -5.27 0.74
C GLU A 119 -10.82 -5.32 -0.74
N LYS A 120 -10.44 -4.31 -1.53
CA LYS A 120 -10.66 -4.31 -2.98
C LYS A 120 -9.90 -5.44 -3.66
N LEU A 121 -8.66 -5.71 -3.25
CA LEU A 121 -7.87 -6.83 -3.74
C LEU A 121 -8.52 -8.18 -3.42
N LEU A 122 -9.10 -8.32 -2.23
CA LEU A 122 -9.77 -9.56 -1.81
C LEU A 122 -11.26 -9.61 -2.16
N LYS A 123 -11.81 -8.55 -2.77
CA LYS A 123 -13.23 -8.52 -3.13
C LYS A 123 -13.50 -9.65 -4.13
N PRO A 124 -14.39 -10.59 -3.80
CA PRO A 124 -14.78 -11.65 -4.73
C PRO A 124 -15.30 -11.03 -6.02
N PHE A 125 -14.89 -11.58 -7.15
CA PHE A 125 -15.41 -11.15 -8.44
C PHE A 125 -16.78 -11.79 -8.69
N GLY A 126 -17.75 -10.99 -9.12
CA GLY A 126 -19.12 -11.43 -9.38
C GLY A 126 -19.46 -11.44 -10.87
N ASN A 127 -20.76 -11.59 -11.17
CA ASN A 127 -21.29 -11.51 -12.54
C ASN A 127 -21.10 -10.12 -13.19
N ASP A 128 -20.77 -9.11 -12.38
CA ASP A 128 -20.52 -7.73 -12.84
C ASP A 128 -19.11 -7.51 -13.40
N CYS A 129 -18.26 -8.54 -13.39
CA CYS A 129 -16.93 -8.45 -13.99
C CYS A 129 -17.02 -8.65 -15.50
N LEU A 130 -16.54 -7.66 -16.26
CA LEU A 130 -16.39 -7.75 -17.71
C LEU A 130 -15.42 -8.89 -18.09
N ASP A 131 -15.64 -9.47 -19.27
CA ASP A 131 -14.67 -10.37 -19.90
C ASP A 131 -13.29 -9.70 -19.98
N GLY A 132 -12.24 -10.44 -19.63
CA GLY A 132 -10.87 -9.91 -19.57
C GLY A 132 -10.56 -9.06 -18.34
N CYS A 133 -11.36 -9.17 -17.26
CA CYS A 133 -11.07 -8.47 -16.01
C CYS A 133 -9.72 -8.93 -15.41
N LYS A 134 -8.71 -8.06 -15.46
CA LYS A 134 -7.36 -8.32 -14.92
C LYS A 134 -7.33 -8.77 -13.45
N HIS A 135 -8.29 -8.35 -12.64
CA HIS A 135 -8.43 -8.81 -11.25
C HIS A 135 -8.88 -10.27 -11.15
N CYS A 136 -9.84 -10.67 -11.99
CA CYS A 136 -10.31 -12.05 -12.05
C CYS A 136 -9.24 -12.96 -12.62
N GLU A 137 -8.60 -12.53 -13.72
CA GLU A 137 -7.48 -13.25 -14.34
C GLU A 137 -6.34 -13.48 -13.35
N TYR A 138 -6.00 -12.45 -12.57
CA TYR A 138 -5.02 -12.57 -11.50
C TYR A 138 -5.37 -13.71 -10.55
N TRP A 139 -6.57 -13.71 -9.94
CA TRP A 139 -6.94 -14.74 -8.97
C TRP A 139 -7.09 -16.14 -9.57
N ARG A 140 -7.62 -16.25 -10.80
CA ARG A 140 -7.66 -17.52 -11.54
C ARG A 140 -6.26 -18.05 -11.84
N SER A 141 -5.30 -17.17 -12.12
CA SER A 141 -3.90 -17.57 -12.36
C SER A 141 -3.21 -18.10 -11.10
N ILE A 142 -3.59 -17.61 -9.91
CA ILE A 142 -3.10 -18.06 -8.61
C ILE A 142 -3.72 -19.40 -8.22
N TYR A 143 -5.03 -19.55 -8.41
CA TYR A 143 -5.81 -20.73 -8.01
C TYR A 143 -6.18 -21.62 -9.19
N ARG A 144 -5.18 -21.97 -10.02
CA ARG A 144 -5.40 -22.80 -11.21
C ARG A 144 -6.10 -24.11 -10.85
N GLY A 145 -7.09 -24.48 -11.67
CA GLY A 145 -7.88 -25.69 -11.48
C GLY A 145 -9.01 -25.58 -10.45
N LYS A 146 -9.18 -24.42 -9.80
CA LYS A 146 -10.35 -24.14 -8.96
C LYS A 146 -11.46 -23.47 -9.78
N SER A 147 -12.70 -23.78 -9.44
CA SER A 147 -13.86 -23.05 -9.93
C SER A 147 -13.90 -21.62 -9.37
N ASP A 148 -14.58 -20.72 -10.08
CA ASP A 148 -14.76 -19.34 -9.62
C ASP A 148 -15.42 -19.26 -8.23
N ASP A 149 -16.37 -20.15 -7.92
CA ASP A 149 -17.02 -20.22 -6.61
C ASP A 149 -16.06 -20.61 -5.48
N GLU A 150 -15.17 -21.58 -5.72
CA GLU A 150 -14.12 -21.92 -4.76
C GLU A 150 -13.16 -20.75 -4.53
N ILE A 151 -12.79 -20.04 -5.59
CA ILE A 151 -11.91 -18.87 -5.48
C ILE A 151 -12.58 -17.77 -4.65
N ARG A 152 -13.85 -17.46 -4.93
CA ARG A 152 -14.64 -16.49 -4.14
C ARG A 152 -14.65 -16.86 -2.67
N PHE A 153 -14.99 -18.11 -2.35
CA PHE A 153 -15.03 -18.60 -0.98
C PHE A 153 -13.68 -18.45 -0.27
N ILE A 154 -12.57 -18.78 -0.95
CA ILE A 154 -11.22 -18.60 -0.40
C ILE A 154 -10.95 -17.13 -0.09
N LEU A 155 -11.21 -16.23 -1.06
CA LEU A 155 -10.96 -14.79 -0.91
C LEU A 155 -11.81 -14.16 0.21
N GLU A 156 -13.08 -14.56 0.35
CA GLU A 156 -13.94 -14.14 1.46
C GLU A 156 -13.38 -14.58 2.80
N LYS A 157 -12.93 -15.83 2.90
CA LYS A 157 -12.30 -16.34 4.13
C LYS A 157 -10.99 -15.61 4.43
N ARG A 158 -10.26 -15.14 3.42
CA ARG A 158 -9.06 -14.31 3.63
C ARG A 158 -9.39 -12.92 4.13
N LEU A 159 -10.37 -12.28 3.52
CA LEU A 159 -10.88 -10.99 3.94
C LEU A 159 -11.29 -11.03 5.42
N GLU A 160 -12.10 -12.01 5.80
CA GLU A 160 -12.55 -12.25 7.17
C GLU A 160 -11.37 -12.49 8.13
N LYS A 161 -10.42 -13.34 7.73
CA LYS A 161 -9.25 -13.65 8.55
C LYS A 161 -8.39 -12.42 8.84
N ILE A 162 -8.14 -11.56 7.85
CA ILE A 162 -7.41 -10.29 8.04
C ILE A 162 -8.19 -9.35 8.94
N LYS A 163 -9.51 -9.21 8.74
CA LYS A 163 -10.38 -8.38 9.60
C LYS A 163 -10.28 -8.79 11.06
N ASN A 164 -10.45 -10.08 11.34
CA ASN A 164 -10.42 -10.61 12.70
C ASN A 164 -9.05 -10.37 13.37
N PHE A 165 -7.97 -10.58 12.64
CA PHE A 165 -6.63 -10.27 13.15
C PHE A 165 -6.45 -8.78 13.44
N ARG A 166 -6.91 -7.91 12.53
CA ARG A 166 -6.83 -6.46 12.72
C ARG A 166 -7.62 -6.00 13.94
N ILE A 167 -8.82 -6.54 14.17
CA ILE A 167 -9.63 -6.19 15.35
C ILE A 167 -8.86 -6.46 16.65
N GLN A 168 -8.06 -7.53 16.69
CA GLN A 168 -7.32 -7.92 17.89
C GLN A 168 -6.07 -7.06 18.16
N TYR A 169 -5.36 -6.64 17.11
CA TYR A 169 -4.01 -6.06 17.25
C TYR A 169 -3.90 -4.59 16.83
N LEU A 170 -4.86 -4.08 16.06
CA LEU A 170 -4.81 -2.70 15.57
C LEU A 170 -5.14 -1.74 16.72
N PRO A 171 -4.35 -0.68 16.94
CA PRO A 171 -4.65 0.32 17.96
C PRO A 171 -6.03 0.96 17.76
N LEU A 172 -6.79 1.17 18.85
CA LEU A 172 -8.15 1.71 18.80
C LEU A 172 -8.25 3.08 18.12
N ASN A 173 -7.20 3.89 18.23
CA ASN A 173 -7.13 5.22 17.63
C ASN A 173 -6.59 5.20 16.18
N PHE A 174 -6.20 4.05 15.64
CA PHE A 174 -5.54 3.95 14.32
C PHE A 174 -6.37 4.59 13.21
N ASP A 175 -7.63 4.19 13.05
CA ASP A 175 -8.48 4.72 11.97
C ASP A 175 -8.79 6.21 12.16
N LYS A 176 -8.96 6.66 13.40
CA LYS A 176 -9.16 8.09 13.71
C LYS A 176 -7.94 8.91 13.28
N ILE A 177 -6.73 8.45 13.63
CA ILE A 177 -5.48 9.11 13.25
C ILE A 177 -5.32 9.10 11.73
N ARG A 178 -5.46 7.92 11.11
CA ARG A 178 -5.34 7.71 9.66
C ARG A 178 -6.26 8.63 8.86
N CYS A 179 -7.55 8.65 9.20
CA CYS A 179 -8.53 9.50 8.51
C CYS A 179 -8.19 11.00 8.63
N GLY A 180 -7.72 11.45 9.79
CA GLY A 180 -7.27 12.84 9.96
C GLY A 180 -5.99 13.18 9.18
N LEU A 181 -5.11 12.20 8.96
CA LEU A 181 -3.85 12.41 8.25
C LEU A 181 -4.01 12.50 6.74
N VAL A 182 -4.98 11.82 6.12
CA VAL A 182 -5.05 11.75 4.65
C VAL A 182 -5.14 13.13 4.01
N SER A 183 -6.01 14.02 4.53
CA SER A 183 -6.11 15.39 3.99
C SER A 183 -4.84 16.20 4.23
N ILE A 184 -4.25 16.10 5.42
CA ILE A 184 -3.01 16.79 5.79
C ILE A 184 -1.85 16.34 4.89
N LEU A 185 -1.72 15.04 4.65
CA LEU A 185 -0.64 14.49 3.84
C LEU A 185 -0.79 14.84 2.35
N ASP A 186 -2.02 14.92 1.84
CA ASP A 186 -2.27 15.36 0.47
C ASP A 186 -1.95 16.85 0.29
N GLU A 187 -2.29 17.69 1.27
CA GLU A 187 -1.91 19.11 1.30
C GLU A 187 -0.39 19.29 1.36
N VAL A 188 0.28 18.67 2.33
CA VAL A 188 1.75 18.70 2.45
C VAL A 188 2.43 18.22 1.18
N TYR A 189 1.90 17.18 0.54
CA TYR A 189 2.45 16.68 -0.72
C TYR A 189 2.40 17.76 -1.82
N LYS A 190 1.25 18.42 -1.99
CA LYS A 190 1.06 19.48 -3.00
C LYS A 190 1.88 20.73 -2.72
N GLU A 191 1.98 21.13 -1.45
CA GLU A 191 2.83 22.25 -1.02
C GLU A 191 4.30 21.96 -1.29
N CYS A 192 4.77 20.76 -0.94
CA CYS A 192 6.15 20.35 -1.18
C CYS A 192 6.49 20.31 -2.67
N GLN A 193 5.59 19.80 -3.52
CA GLN A 193 5.76 19.87 -4.96
C GLN A 193 5.83 21.30 -5.49
N SER A 194 4.95 22.18 -5.00
CA SER A 194 4.92 23.60 -5.40
C SER A 194 6.21 24.30 -5.00
N PHE A 195 6.67 24.10 -3.75
CA PHE A 195 7.93 24.63 -3.25
C PHE A 195 9.13 24.16 -4.08
N ALA A 196 9.22 22.86 -4.37
CA ALA A 196 10.32 22.32 -5.15
C ALA A 196 10.36 22.89 -6.57
N LYS A 197 9.20 22.99 -7.25
CA LYS A 197 9.09 23.65 -8.57
C LYS A 197 9.49 25.11 -8.53
N GLN A 198 9.08 25.85 -7.50
CA GLN A 198 9.45 27.25 -7.34
C GLN A 198 10.97 27.39 -7.18
N LYS A 199 11.60 26.55 -6.36
CA LYS A 199 13.06 26.56 -6.17
C LYS A 199 13.83 26.21 -7.44
N GLU A 200 13.36 25.24 -8.22
CA GLU A 200 13.93 24.94 -9.53
C GLU A 200 13.91 26.18 -10.43
N GLN A 201 12.77 26.86 -10.51
CA GLN A 201 12.63 28.06 -11.34
C GLN A 201 13.50 29.23 -10.87
N GLU A 202 13.58 29.45 -9.55
CA GLU A 202 14.44 30.48 -8.96
C GLU A 202 15.92 30.26 -9.33
N VAL A 203 16.40 29.02 -9.20
CA VAL A 203 17.80 28.67 -9.56
C VAL A 203 18.04 28.82 -11.06
N LEU A 204 17.10 28.38 -11.90
CA LEU A 204 17.21 28.54 -13.36
C LEU A 204 17.25 30.01 -13.77
N ASN A 205 16.44 30.86 -13.13
CA ASN A 205 16.43 32.30 -13.40
C ASN A 205 17.76 32.96 -12.98
N GLN A 206 18.35 32.55 -11.85
CA GLN A 206 19.66 33.05 -11.42
C GLN A 206 20.77 32.67 -12.40
N ILE A 207 20.78 31.43 -12.91
CA ILE A 207 21.79 30.99 -13.88
C ILE A 207 21.62 31.70 -15.24
N ARG A 208 20.39 31.97 -15.68
CA ARG A 208 20.10 32.65 -16.96
C ARG A 208 20.29 34.17 -16.94
N GLY A 209 20.32 34.75 -15.74
CA GLY A 209 20.60 36.18 -15.52
C GLY A 209 22.08 36.53 -15.40
N VAL A 210 22.97 35.56 -15.66
CA VAL A 210 24.42 35.68 -15.85
C VAL A 210 24.73 35.49 -17.33
#